data_AF-A0A097ICN1-F1
#
_entry.id   AF-A0A097ICN1-F1
#
_cell.length_a   1.000
_cell.length_b   1.000
_cell.length_c   1.000
_cell.angle_alpha   90.00
_cell.angle_beta   90.00
_cell.angle_gamma   90.00
#
_symmetry.space_group_name_H-M   'P 1'
#
loop_
_entity.id
_entity.type
_entity.pdbx_description
1 polymer ?
#
loop_
_entity_poly.entity_id
_entity_poly.type
_entity_poly.pdbx_seq_one_letter_code
_entity_poly.pdbx_strand_id
1 'polypeptide(L)' 'MIAVAVLYFGMQVAGVWASVNELIGGVGGDQAITFGVVMALAALLGAIMSVLLSILAPLAAVIYNGVTDLFGGLEVVVQD' A
#
# COMPACT_ATOMS: atom_id res chain seq x y z
N MET A 1 -6.70 -6.21 5.62
CA MET A 1 -6.13 -7.19 6.56
C MET A 1 -6.60 -8.62 6.30
N ILE A 2 -7.89 -8.87 6.05
CA ILE A 2 -8.38 -10.22 5.71
C ILE A 2 -7.63 -10.83 4.52
N ALA A 3 -7.45 -10.06 3.44
CA ALA A 3 -6.67 -10.51 2.29
C ALA A 3 -5.24 -10.96 2.66
N VAL A 4 -4.55 -10.21 3.53
CA VAL A 4 -3.20 -10.56 4.01
C VAL A 4 -3.22 -11.84 4.83
N ALA A 5 -4.22 -12.03 5.70
CA ALA A 5 -4.36 -13.26 6.47
C ALA A 5 -4.62 -14.48 5.57
N VAL A 6 -5.48 -14.35 4.56
CA VAL A 6 -5.75 -15.41 3.57
C VAL A 6 -4.47 -15.75 2.79
N LEU A 7 -3.72 -14.74 2.33
CA LEU A 7 -2.44 -14.95 1.66
C LEU A 7 -1.43 -15.64 2.57
N TYR A 8 -1.35 -15.24 3.85
CA TYR A 8 -0.46 -15.87 4.81
C TYR A 8 -0.75 -17.36 4.98
N PHE A 9 -2.02 -17.73 5.17
CA PHE A 9 -2.41 -19.14 5.28
C PHE A 9 -2.19 -19.91 3.97
N GLY A 10 -2.48 -19.31 2.81
CA GLY A 10 -2.17 -19.92 1.52
C GLY A 10 -0.68 -20.23 1.36
N MET A 11 0.18 -19.27 1.72
CA MET A 11 1.64 -19.45 1.71
C MET A 11 2.12 -20.44 2.76
N GLN A 12 1.41 -20.58 3.88
CA GLN A 12 1.69 -21.57 4.90
C GLN A 12 1.44 -23.00 4.41
N VAL A 13 0.32 -23.22 3.71
CA VAL A 13 0.01 -24.53 3.09
C VAL A 13 1.03 -24.87 2.00
N ALA A 14 1.50 -23.88 1.24
CA ALA A 14 2.54 -24.05 0.22
C ALA A 14 3.96 -24.24 0.81
N GLY A 15 4.14 -24.16 2.13
CA GLY A 15 5.45 -24.34 2.79
C GLY A 15 6.42 -23.17 2.62
N VAL A 16 6.01 -22.04 2.02
CA VAL A 16 6.89 -20.91 1.72
C VAL A 16 7.53 -20.33 2.98
N TRP A 17 6.76 -20.20 4.06
CA TRP A 17 7.29 -19.68 5.32
C TRP A 17 8.35 -20.57 5.95
N ALA A 18 8.27 -21.90 5.75
CA ALA A 18 9.29 -22.82 6.23
C ALA A 18 10.61 -22.59 5.48
N SER A 19 10.57 -22.54 4.14
CA SER A 19 11.74 -22.26 3.31
C SER A 19 12.38 -20.91 3.65
N VAL A 20 11.57 -19.87 3.84
CA VAL A 20 12.08 -18.53 4.21
C VAL A 20 12.75 -18.55 5.59
N ASN A 21 12.14 -19.21 6.58
CA ASN A 21 12.71 -19.30 7.92
C ASN A 21 13.98 -20.15 7.97
N GLU A 22 14.08 -21.21 7.16
CA GLU A 22 15.31 -21.99 7.01
C GLU A 22 16.43 -21.16 6.38
N LEU A 23 16.12 -20.35 5.36
CA LEU A 23 17.10 -19.45 4.74
C LEU A 23 17.62 -18.41 5.73
N ILE A 24 16.75 -17.84 6.58
CA ILE A 24 17.14 -16.85 7.60
C ILE A 24 17.90 -17.52 8.75
N GLY A 25 17.47 -18.69 9.20
CA GLY A 25 18.15 -19.47 10.23
C GLY A 25 19.54 -19.95 9.79
N GLY A 26 19.72 -20.26 8.51
CA GLY A 26 20.99 -20.71 7.92
C GLY A 26 22.12 -19.66 7.94
N VAL A 27 21.78 -18.37 8.01
CA VAL A 27 22.76 -17.26 8.17
C VAL A 27 22.96 -16.82 9.62
N GLY A 28 22.48 -17.62 10.59
CA GLY A 28 22.63 -17.35 12.02
C GLY A 28 21.64 -16.33 12.58
N GLY A 29 20.56 -16.04 11.85
CA GLY A 29 19.48 -15.19 12.33
C GLY A 29 18.50 -15.97 13.22
N ASP A 30 18.28 -15.50 14.46
CA ASP A 30 17.26 -16.02 15.38
C ASP A 30 15.84 -15.49 15.07
N GLN A 31 15.73 -14.60 14.08
CA GLN A 31 14.47 -13.95 13.72
C GLN A 31 13.61 -14.86 12.84
N ALA A 32 12.55 -15.44 13.42
CA ALA A 32 11.55 -16.16 12.66
C ALA A 32 10.48 -15.23 12.05
N ILE A 33 10.15 -15.45 10.78
CA ILE A 33 8.97 -14.89 10.13
C ILE A 33 7.74 -15.62 10.68
N THR A 34 7.03 -14.95 11.59
CA THR A 34 5.80 -15.45 12.20
C THR A 34 4.59 -14.66 11.71
N PHE A 35 3.39 -15.19 11.97
CA PHE A 35 2.14 -14.52 11.62
C PHE A 35 2.08 -13.09 12.18
N GLY A 36 2.44 -12.90 13.45
CA GLY A 36 2.43 -11.58 14.09
C GLY A 36 3.34 -10.57 13.38
N VAL A 37 4.53 -11.00 12.96
CA VAL A 37 5.48 -10.15 12.23
C VAL A 37 4.91 -9.75 10.87
N VAL A 38 4.37 -10.70 10.10
CA VAL A 38 3.80 -10.42 8.77
C VAL A 38 2.60 -9.47 8.89
N MET A 39 1.73 -9.69 9.87
CA MET A 39 0.56 -8.84 10.09
C MET A 39 0.95 -7.42 10.53
N ALA A 40 1.95 -7.29 11.41
CA ALA A 40 2.44 -5.99 11.85
C ALA A 40 3.10 -5.21 10.70
N LEU A 41 3.94 -5.86 9.89
CA LEU A 41 4.57 -5.25 8.74
C LEU A 41 3.54 -4.81 7.69
N ALA A 42 2.55 -5.66 7.41
CA ALA A 42 1.48 -5.33 6.47
C ALA A 42 0.61 -4.16 6.97
N ALA A 43 0.33 -4.10 8.27
CA ALA A 43 -0.40 -2.98 8.86
C ALA A 43 0.40 -1.67 8.77
N LEU A 44 1.70 -1.72 9.07
CA LEU A 44 2.58 -0.56 8.98
C LEU A 44 2.68 -0.04 7.54
N LEU A 45 2.94 -0.93 6.58
CA LEU A 45 3.00 -0.56 5.16
C LEU A 45 1.67 0.02 4.68
N GLY A 46 0.55 -0.58 5.07
CA GLY A 46 -0.78 -0.06 4.77
C GLY A 46 -0.99 1.34 5.34
N ALA A 47 -0.57 1.59 6.58
CA ALA A 47 -0.67 2.90 7.20
C ALA A 47 0.17 3.95 6.47
N ILE A 48 1.42 3.64 6.14
CA ILE A 48 2.31 4.53 5.40
C ILE A 48 1.70 4.90 4.04
N MET A 49 1.25 3.90 3.29
CA MET A 49 0.64 4.12 1.96
C MET A 49 -0.65 4.92 2.06
N SER A 50 -1.48 4.67 3.09
CA SER A 50 -2.69 5.44 3.35
C SER A 50 -2.36 6.92 3.55
N VAL A 51 -1.33 7.25 4.32
CA VAL A 51 -0.92 8.64 4.56
C VAL A 51 -0.40 9.27 3.27
N LEU A 52 0.50 8.58 2.55
CA LEU A 52 1.07 9.08 1.29
C LEU A 52 -0.03 9.37 0.25
N LEU A 53 -0.95 8.43 0.04
CA LEU A 53 -2.05 8.59 -0.92
C LEU A 53 -3.01 9.71 -0.49
N SER A 54 -3.25 9.86 0.82
CA SER A 54 -4.10 10.95 1.34
C SER A 54 -3.49 12.33 1.08
N ILE A 55 -2.16 12.45 1.08
CA ILE A 55 -1.46 13.70 0.74
C ILE A 55 -1.39 13.88 -0.78
N LEU A 56 -1.20 12.81 -1.54
CA LEU A 56 -1.10 12.88 -2.99
C LEU A 56 -2.44 13.24 -3.65
N ALA A 57 -3.57 12.83 -3.08
CA ALA A 57 -4.90 13.14 -3.59
C ALA A 57 -5.19 14.65 -3.74
N PRO A 58 -5.04 15.52 -2.72
CA PRO A 58 -5.25 16.95 -2.88
C PRO A 58 -4.20 17.59 -3.80
N LEU A 59 -2.95 17.11 -3.81
CA LEU A 59 -1.94 17.59 -4.76
C LEU A 59 -2.35 17.31 -6.21
N ALA A 60 -2.82 16.10 -6.49
CA ALA A 60 -3.35 15.74 -7.81
C ALA A 60 -4.56 16.60 -8.19
N ALA A 61 -5.45 16.91 -7.25
CA ALA A 61 -6.59 17.79 -7.47
C ALA A 61 -6.16 19.23 -7.83
N VAL A 62 -5.16 19.78 -7.14
CA VAL A 62 -4.61 21.11 -7.45
C VAL A 62 -3.97 21.14 -8.84
N ILE A 63 -3.19 20.12 -9.19
CA ILE A 63 -2.57 20.01 -10.51
C ILE A 63 -3.64 19.91 -11.59
N TYR A 64 -4.67 19.07 -11.39
CA TYR A 64 -5.78 18.92 -12.33
C TYR A 64 -6.49 20.26 -12.57
N ASN A 65 -6.87 20.96 -11.49
CA ASN A 65 -7.56 22.25 -11.59
C ASN A 65 -6.69 23.31 -12.32
N GLY A 66 -5.39 23.36 -12.04
CA GLY A 66 -4.49 24.29 -12.72
C GLY A 66 -4.33 23.98 -14.22
N VAL A 67 -4.39 22.70 -14.60
CA VAL A 67 -4.36 22.28 -16.01
C VAL A 67 -5.69 22.59 -16.71
N THR A 68 -6.84 22.41 -16.04
CA THR A 68 -8.15 22.75 -16.63
C THR A 68 -8.28 24.25 -16.88
N ASP A 69 -7.76 25.08 -15.96
CA ASP A 69 -7.75 26.54 -16.12
C ASP A 69 -6.85 26.98 -17.28
N LEU A 70 -5.77 26.26 -17.56
CA LEU A 70 -4.81 26.59 -18.63
C LEU A 70 -5.32 26.22 -20.04
N PHE A 71 -6.12 25.16 -20.18
CA PHE A 71 -6.45 24.59 -21.49
C PHE A 71 -7.92 24.69 -21.92
N GLY A 72 -8.89 24.96 -21.05
CA GLY A 72 -10.27 24.87 -21.51
C GLY A 72 -11.36 25.13 -20.49
N GLY A 73 -11.32 26.28 -19.82
CA GLY A 73 -12.55 26.82 -19.23
C GLY A 73 -13.48 27.34 -20.35
N LEU A 74 -14.68 26.76 -20.50
CA LEU A 74 -15.75 27.40 -21.26
C LEU A 74 -16.31 28.53 -20.39
N GLU A 75 -15.96 29.77 -20.73
CA GLU A 75 -16.55 30.97 -20.13
C GLU A 75 -17.96 31.16 -20.71
N VAL A 76 -18.97 30.57 -20.06
CA VAL A 76 -20.36 30.74 -20.46
C VAL A 76 -20.95 31.92 -19.72
N VAL A 77 -21.13 33.03 -20.46
CA VAL A 77 -21.87 34.20 -19.97
C VAL A 77 -23.36 33.97 -20.23
N VAL A 78 -24.15 33.88 -19.17
CA VAL A 78 -25.61 33.90 -19.27
C VAL A 78 -26.04 35.37 -19.33
N GLN A 79 -26.67 35.77 -20.44
CA GLN A 79 -27.32 37.07 -20.55
C GLN A 79 -28.76 36.95 -20.00
N ASP A 80 -29.18 37.97 -19.23
CA ASP A 80 -30.50 38.10 -18.59
C ASP A 80 -31.68 37.76 -19.51
#